data_AF-A0A5K8A0A1-F1
#
_entry.id   AF-A0A5K8A0A1-F1
#
_cell.length_a   1.000
_cell.length_b   1.000
_cell.length_c   1.000
_cell.angle_alpha   90.00
_cell.angle_beta   90.00
_cell.angle_gamma   90.00
#
_symmetry.space_group_name_H-M   'P 1'
#
loop_
_entity.id
_entity.type
_entity.pdbx_description
1 polymer ?
#
loop_
_entity_poly.entity_id
_entity_poly.type
_entity_poly.pdbx_seq_one_letter_code
_entity_poly.pdbx_strand_id
1 'polypeptide(L)' 'MEVVDSQLHLAQGTTKPCLKCKWQIADPTNPDQGQCTVNRTAMGSIWKRWIRDVHNMTCSKHEEGKLSFREHV' A
#
# COMPACT_ATOMS: atom_id res chain seq x y z
N MET A 1 -22.17 -5.25 1.78
CA MET A 1 -21.05 -4.31 1.95
C MET A 1 -20.16 -4.49 0.73
N GLU A 2 -20.30 -3.62 -0.27
CA GLU A 2 -19.45 -3.70 -1.46
C GLU A 2 -18.03 -3.28 -1.06
N VAL A 3 -17.06 -4.15 -1.29
CA VAL A 3 -15.66 -3.82 -1.08
C VAL A 3 -15.31 -2.77 -2.13
N VAL A 4 -15.02 -1.56 -1.69
CA VAL A 4 -14.54 -0.52 -2.60
C VAL A 4 -13.16 -0.95 -3.07
N ASP A 5 -13.06 -1.47 -4.30
CA ASP A 5 -11.85 -2.06 -4.88
C ASP A 5 -10.63 -1.11 -4.86
N SER A 6 -10.89 0.20 -4.78
CA SER A 6 -9.85 1.23 -4.65
C SER A 6 -9.23 1.36 -3.25
N GLN A 7 -9.75 0.66 -2.25
CA GLN A 7 -9.20 0.57 -0.90
C GLN A 7 -8.50 -0.78 -0.67
N LEU A 8 -7.62 -0.81 0.32
CA LEU A 8 -6.94 -2.02 0.77
C LEU A 8 -7.94 -3.10 1.17
N HIS A 9 -7.87 -4.24 0.52
CA HIS A 9 -8.67 -5.41 0.84
C HIS A 9 -7.83 -6.68 0.77
N LEU A 10 -8.33 -7.74 1.38
CA LEU A 10 -7.70 -9.06 1.36
C LEU A 10 -7.94 -9.72 0.00
N ALA A 11 -6.88 -10.19 -0.63
CA ALA A 11 -6.89 -10.96 -1.87
C ALA A 11 -5.81 -12.04 -1.79
N GLN A 12 -6.20 -13.22 -1.30
CA GLN A 12 -5.29 -14.36 -1.14
C GLN A 12 -4.74 -14.81 -2.49
N GLY A 13 -3.42 -15.03 -2.57
CA GLY A 13 -2.77 -15.45 -3.82
C GLY A 13 -2.79 -14.39 -4.93
N THR A 14 -2.97 -13.11 -4.58
CA THR A 14 -2.95 -12.02 -5.55
C THR A 14 -1.61 -11.95 -6.31
N THR A 15 -1.69 -11.70 -7.61
CA THR A 15 -0.51 -11.40 -8.43
C THR A 15 0.02 -9.98 -8.20
N LYS A 16 -0.73 -9.15 -7.45
CA LYS A 16 -0.47 -7.74 -7.17
C LYS A 16 -0.34 -7.49 -5.66
N PRO A 17 0.57 -8.16 -4.93
CA PRO A 17 0.69 -7.99 -3.49
C PRO A 17 1.20 -6.59 -3.14
N CYS A 18 0.74 -6.02 -2.02
CA CYS A 18 1.24 -4.73 -1.53
C CYS A 18 2.77 -4.68 -1.41
N LEU A 19 3.43 -5.79 -1.11
CA LEU A 19 4.89 -5.90 -1.04
C LEU A 19 5.62 -5.39 -2.30
N LYS A 20 5.04 -5.57 -3.48
CA LYS A 20 5.62 -5.14 -4.77
C LYS A 20 5.18 -3.75 -5.19
N CYS A 21 4.28 -3.12 -4.44
CA CYS A 21 3.69 -1.86 -4.82
C CYS A 21 4.62 -0.69 -4.48
N LYS A 22 4.85 0.22 -5.43
CA LYS A 22 5.69 1.41 -5.23
C LYS A 22 5.21 2.32 -4.10
N TRP A 23 3.91 2.25 -3.78
CA TRP A 23 3.27 3.03 -2.72
C TRP A 23 3.43 2.42 -1.32
N GLN A 24 3.92 1.18 -1.23
CA GLN A 24 4.14 0.50 0.02
C GLN A 24 5.50 0.90 0.61
N ILE A 25 5.49 1.11 1.92
CA ILE A 25 6.67 1.27 2.75
C ILE A 25 6.56 0.20 3.85
N ALA A 26 7.67 -0.44 4.21
CA ALA A 26 7.69 -1.37 5.33
C ALA A 26 7.23 -0.68 6.62
N ASP A 27 6.53 -1.42 7.47
CA ASP A 27 6.26 -0.96 8.83
C ASP A 27 7.59 -0.81 9.59
N PRO A 28 7.75 0.20 10.47
CA PRO A 28 9.00 0.44 11.18
C PRO A 28 9.37 -0.65 12.19
N THR A 29 8.45 -1.55 12.54
CA THR A 29 8.68 -2.59 13.55
C THR A 29 8.55 -3.99 12.96
N ASN A 30 7.49 -4.28 12.21
CA ASN A 30 7.23 -5.62 11.68
C ASN A 30 7.34 -5.69 10.15
N PRO A 31 8.31 -6.42 9.57
CA PRO A 31 8.48 -6.52 8.12
C PRO A 31 7.32 -7.21 7.39
N ASP A 32 6.48 -8.00 8.08
CA ASP A 32 5.28 -8.63 7.50
C ASP A 32 4.12 -7.63 7.33
N GLN A 33 4.27 -6.43 7.89
CA GLN A 33 3.31 -5.33 7.84
C GLN A 33 3.86 -4.17 7.01
N GLY A 34 2.96 -3.25 6.66
CA GLY A 34 3.33 -2.11 5.83
C GLY A 34 2.48 -0.87 6.02
N GLN A 35 2.88 0.18 5.33
CA GLN A 35 2.21 1.45 5.25
C GLN A 35 1.95 1.77 3.79
N CYS A 36 0.68 1.88 3.41
CA CYS A 36 0.28 2.33 2.08
C CYS A 36 0.25 3.87 2.05
N THR A 37 0.95 4.46 1.08
CA THR A 37 1.09 5.91 0.90
C THR A 37 0.36 6.45 -0.34
N VAL A 38 -0.53 5.65 -0.93
CA VAL A 38 -1.23 5.99 -2.19
C VAL A 38 -2.17 7.19 -2.05
N ASN A 39 -2.69 7.44 -0.83
CA ASN A 39 -3.62 8.53 -0.60
C ASN A 39 -2.86 9.83 -0.30
N ARG A 40 -2.60 10.60 -1.36
CA ARG A 40 -1.95 11.92 -1.31
C ARG A 40 -3.00 13.00 -1.55
N THR A 41 -3.10 13.95 -0.63
CA THR A 41 -4.01 15.09 -0.75
C THR A 41 -3.44 16.15 -1.69
N ALA A 42 -4.30 16.97 -2.30
CA ALA A 42 -3.85 18.09 -3.14
C ALA A 42 -2.97 19.11 -2.39
N MET A 43 -3.08 19.14 -1.05
CA MET A 43 -2.27 19.97 -0.16
C MET A 43 -0.90 19.34 0.19
N GLY A 44 -0.56 18.20 -0.40
CA GLY A 44 0.74 17.51 -0.21
C GLY A 44 0.78 16.53 0.97
N SER A 45 -0.24 16.48 1.83
CA SER A 45 -0.27 15.52 2.94
C SER A 45 -0.42 14.08 2.46
N ILE A 46 0.35 13.17 3.04
CA ILE A 46 0.32 11.73 2.76
C ILE A 46 -0.45 11.03 3.87
N TRP A 47 -1.68 10.58 3.57
CA TRP A 47 -2.50 9.90 4.55
C TRP A 47 -2.31 8.40 4.48
N LYS A 48 -1.44 7.91 5.36
CA LYS A 48 -1.07 6.49 5.39
C LYS A 48 -2.25 5.59 5.77
N ARG A 49 -2.23 4.38 5.25
CA ARG A 49 -3.07 3.26 5.72
C ARG A 49 -2.18 2.10 6.12
N TRP A 50 -2.45 1.52 7.27
CA TRP A 50 -1.71 0.35 7.75
C TRP A 50 -2.14 -0.90 6.98
N ILE A 51 -1.15 -1.68 6.54
CA ILE A 51 -1.29 -2.93 5.81
C ILE A 51 -0.95 -4.03 6.80
N ARG A 52 -1.92 -4.91 7.06
CA ARG A 52 -1.78 -5.99 8.05
C ARG A 52 -0.98 -7.18 7.52
N ASP A 53 -1.06 -7.41 6.21
CA ASP A 53 -0.36 -8.48 5.52
C ASP A 53 0.05 -7.98 4.12
N VAL A 54 1.35 -7.77 3.93
CA VAL A 54 1.87 -7.25 2.65
C VAL A 54 1.83 -8.26 1.50
N HIS A 55 1.63 -9.55 1.79
CA HIS A 55 1.61 -10.63 0.81
C HIS A 55 0.22 -10.91 0.26
N ASN A 56 -0.83 -10.77 1.09
CA ASN A 56 -2.21 -11.12 0.71
C ASN A 56 -3.17 -9.93 0.66
N MET A 57 -2.68 -8.70 0.67
CA MET A 57 -3.52 -7.51 0.49
C MET A 57 -3.21 -6.80 -0.83
N THR A 58 -4.23 -6.18 -1.41
CA THR A 58 -4.12 -5.40 -2.66
C THR A 58 -5.20 -4.31 -2.77
N CYS A 59 -5.14 -3.53 -3.84
CA CYS A 59 -6.19 -2.61 -4.27
C CYS A 59 -6.05 -2.29 -5.77
N SER A 60 -7.05 -1.63 -6.36
CA SER A 60 -7.03 -1.23 -7.77
C SER A 60 -5.90 -0.28 -8.16
N LYS A 61 -5.31 0.43 -7.18
CA LYS A 61 -4.22 1.39 -7.37
C LYS A 61 -2.83 0.76 -7.28
N HIS A 62 -2.73 -0.57 -7.29
CA HIS A 62 -1.45 -1.26 -7.28
C HIS A 62 -0.63 -0.89 -8.53
N GLU A 63 0.56 -0.37 -8.29
CA GLU A 63 1.57 -0.14 -9.32
C GLU A 63 2.90 -0.71 -8.85
N GLU A 64 3.51 -1.57 -9.67
CA GLU A 64 4.77 -2.23 -9.35
C GLU A 64 5.93 -1.24 -9.43
N GLY A 65 6.86 -1.32 -8.47
CA GLY A 65 8.07 -0.50 -8.46
C GLY A 65 8.48 -0.07 -7.06
N LYS A 66 9.39 0.90 -6.99
CA LYS A 66 9.88 1.47 -5.74
C LYS A 66 10.08 2.96 -5.92
N LEU A 67 9.43 3.77 -5.08
CA LEU A 67 9.66 5.22 -5.09
C LEU A 67 11.06 5.56 -4.59
N SER A 68 11.60 6.70 -5.01
CA SER A 68 12.85 7.22 -4.43
C SER A 68 12.60 7.75 -3.02
N PHE A 69 13.63 7.81 -2.18
CA PHE A 69 13.55 8.38 -0.82
C PHE A 69 12.98 9.80 -0.80
N ARG A 70 13.20 10.59 -1.86
CA ARG A 70 12.68 11.96 -2.01
C ARG A 70 11.17 12.02 -2.17
N GLU A 71 10.56 10.92 -2.61
CA GLU A 71 9.11 10.79 -2.82
C GLU A 71 8.45 9.96 -1.72
N HIS A 72 9.26 9.42 -0.80
CA HIS A 72 8.82 8.96 0.50
C HIS A 72 8.54 10.17 1.40
N VAL A 73 7.84 9.93 2.53
CA VAL A 73 7.27 10.93 3.45
C VAL A 73 8.11 12.18 3.67
#